data_AF-A0A7Y4SP69-F1
#
_entry.id   AF-A0A7Y4SP69-F1
#
_cell.length_a   1.000
_cell.length_b   1.000
_cell.length_c   1.000
_cell.angle_alpha   90.00
_cell.angle_beta   90.00
_cell.angle_gamma   90.00
#
_symmetry.space_group_name_H-M   'P 1'
#
loop_
_entity.id
_entity.type
_entity.pdbx_description
1 polymer ?
#
loop_
_entity_poly.entity_id
_entity_poly.type
_entity_poly.pdbx_seq_one_letter_code
_entity_poly.pdbx_strand_id
1 'polypeptide(L)'
;MTRRQLVMAATVVMVLVALGLVQARLQQTAAAQGGMVRAPMFEVDPLWPKPLPNHWLLGSTIGVFVDERDHVWIIHRSSATLNNNERGAELTPPTGECCAGAPPVLEFDATGNLVSSWGGPGEGYEWPSSNHGITVDY
;
A
#
# COMPACT_ATOMS: atom_id res chain seq x y z
N MET A 1 -8.55 -50.25 -55.27
CA MET A 1 -7.64 -49.14 -54.88
C MET A 1 -6.25 -49.45 -55.35
N THR A 2 -5.57 -48.51 -56.00
CA THR A 2 -4.16 -48.68 -56.39
C THR A 2 -3.24 -48.30 -55.23
N ARG A 3 -2.03 -48.88 -55.15
CA ARG A 3 -1.02 -48.56 -54.13
C ARG A 3 -0.77 -47.05 -53.98
N ARG A 4 -0.87 -46.29 -55.07
CA ARG A 4 -0.79 -44.82 -55.11
C ARG A 4 -1.91 -44.12 -54.33
N GLN A 5 -3.14 -44.63 -54.38
CA GLN A 5 -4.27 -44.05 -53.63
C GLN A 5 -4.12 -44.26 -52.12
N LEU A 6 -3.61 -45.43 -51.70
CA LEU A 6 -3.33 -45.72 -50.29
C LEU A 6 -2.21 -44.83 -49.73
N VAL A 7 -1.14 -44.61 -50.52
CA VAL A 7 -0.06 -43.70 -50.13
C VAL A 7 -0.56 -42.26 -50.00
N MET A 8 -1.34 -41.76 -50.97
CA MET A 8 -1.90 -40.40 -50.89
C MET A 8 -2.82 -40.23 -49.68
N ALA A 9 -3.70 -41.19 -49.39
CA ALA A 9 -4.58 -41.14 -48.23
C ALA A 9 -3.78 -41.12 -46.90
N ALA A 10 -2.75 -41.97 -46.79
CA ALA A 10 -1.88 -42.01 -45.61
C ALA A 10 -1.12 -40.68 -45.40
N THR A 11 -0.62 -40.06 -46.48
CA THR A 11 0.06 -38.76 -46.39
C THR A 11 -0.88 -37.66 -45.93
N VAL A 12 -2.12 -37.63 -46.44
CA VAL A 12 -3.13 -36.64 -46.02
C VAL A 12 -3.47 -36.80 -44.53
N VAL A 13 -3.67 -38.04 -44.07
CA VAL A 13 -3.96 -38.32 -42.65
C VAL A 13 -2.77 -37.89 -41.77
N MET A 14 -1.55 -38.21 -42.15
CA MET A 14 -0.34 -37.79 -41.43
C MET A 14 -0.22 -36.26 -41.31
N VAL A 15 -0.50 -35.54 -42.41
CA VAL A 15 -0.46 -34.07 -42.41
C VAL A 15 -1.53 -33.49 -41.49
N LEU A 16 -2.76 -34.03 -41.51
CA LEU A 16 -3.83 -33.56 -40.63
C LEU A 16 -3.52 -33.80 -39.16
N VAL A 17 -2.93 -34.95 -38.81
CA VAL A 17 -2.49 -35.25 -37.44
C VAL A 17 -1.38 -34.29 -37.01
N ALA A 18 -0.38 -34.06 -37.86
CA ALA A 18 0.70 -33.11 -37.57
C ALA A 18 0.15 -31.69 -37.36
N LEU A 19 -0.77 -31.23 -38.20
CA LEU A 19 -1.42 -29.92 -38.06
C LEU A 19 -2.22 -29.82 -36.75
N GLY A 20 -2.98 -30.85 -36.40
CA GLY A 20 -3.73 -30.89 -35.14
C GLY A 20 -2.83 -30.81 -33.91
N LEU A 21 -1.69 -31.52 -33.92
CA LEU A 21 -0.69 -31.47 -32.85
C LEU A 21 -0.04 -30.09 -32.75
N VAL A 22 0.32 -29.48 -33.88
CA VAL A 22 0.89 -28.12 -33.90
C VAL A 22 -0.12 -27.10 -33.37
N GLN A 23 -1.38 -27.18 -33.80
CA GLN A 23 -2.44 -26.29 -33.32
C GLN A 23 -2.65 -26.42 -31.81
N ALA A 24 -2.70 -27.65 -31.27
CA ALA A 24 -2.85 -27.88 -29.84
C ALA A 24 -1.70 -27.26 -29.02
N ARG A 25 -0.46 -27.35 -29.54
CA ARG A 25 0.72 -26.75 -28.89
C ARG A 25 0.67 -25.22 -28.93
N LEU A 26 0.32 -24.63 -30.08
CA LEU A 26 0.19 -23.18 -30.21
C LEU A 26 -0.92 -22.61 -29.32
N GLN A 27 -2.01 -23.35 -29.12
CA GLN A 27 -3.12 -22.92 -28.28
C GLN A 27 -2.77 -22.97 -26.78
N GLN A 28 -1.96 -23.95 -26.35
CA GLN A 28 -1.40 -23.97 -24.98
C GLN A 28 -0.48 -22.77 -24.73
N THR A 29 0.38 -22.41 -25.69
CA THR A 29 1.26 -21.24 -25.55
C THR A 29 0.48 -19.92 -25.51
N ALA A 30 -0.58 -19.79 -26.32
CA ALA A 30 -1.41 -18.60 -26.33
C ALA A 30 -2.21 -18.43 -25.02
N ALA A 31 -2.74 -19.52 -24.45
CA ALA A 31 -3.44 -19.49 -23.16
C ALA A 31 -2.51 -19.09 -22.00
N ALA A 32 -1.24 -19.52 -22.04
CA ALA A 32 -0.22 -19.11 -21.08
C ALA A 32 0.16 -17.61 -21.20
N GLN A 33 -0.02 -17.01 -22.38
CA GLN A 33 0.24 -15.59 -22.63
C GLN A 33 -0.98 -14.67 -22.37
N GLY A 34 -2.19 -15.24 -22.27
CA GLY A 34 -3.45 -14.48 -22.22
C GLY A 34 -3.81 -13.89 -20.86
N GLY A 35 -3.09 -14.24 -19.79
CA GLY A 35 -3.31 -13.68 -18.46
C GLY A 35 -2.62 -12.34 -18.31
N MET A 36 -3.17 -11.26 -18.88
CA MET A 36 -2.76 -9.91 -18.46
C MET A 36 -3.03 -9.81 -16.95
N VAL A 37 -1.96 -9.73 -16.15
CA VAL A 37 -2.08 -9.47 -14.71
C VAL A 37 -2.73 -8.10 -14.58
N ARG A 38 -4.03 -8.07 -14.27
CA ARG A 38 -4.70 -6.83 -13.89
C ARG A 38 -4.08 -6.38 -12.58
N ALA A 39 -3.53 -5.16 -12.57
CA ALA A 39 -3.12 -4.53 -11.33
C ALA A 39 -4.34 -4.43 -10.39
N PRO A 40 -4.15 -4.54 -9.06
CA PRO A 40 -5.22 -4.25 -8.11
C PRO A 40 -5.80 -2.86 -8.35
N MET A 41 -7.13 -2.76 -8.32
CA MET A 41 -7.82 -1.49 -8.30
C MET A 41 -8.01 -1.07 -6.85
N PHE A 42 -7.68 0.18 -6.53
CA PHE A 42 -7.82 0.74 -5.20
C PHE A 42 -8.94 1.77 -5.18
N GLU A 43 -9.69 1.79 -4.08
CA GLU A 43 -10.69 2.82 -3.79
C GLU A 43 -10.24 3.61 -2.56
N VAL A 44 -10.64 4.88 -2.49
CA VAL A 44 -10.34 5.72 -1.33
C VAL A 44 -11.29 5.34 -0.19
N ASP A 45 -10.74 5.06 0.99
CA ASP A 45 -11.51 5.04 2.23
C ASP A 45 -11.49 6.45 2.85
N PRO A 46 -12.61 7.21 2.80
CA PRO A 46 -12.63 8.57 3.31
C PRO A 46 -12.71 8.65 4.84
N LEU A 47 -12.92 7.53 5.55
CA LEU A 47 -13.06 7.47 7.01
C LEU A 47 -11.82 6.90 7.70
N TRP A 48 -10.76 6.64 6.92
CA TRP A 48 -9.47 6.19 7.40
C TRP A 48 -8.45 7.34 7.41
N PRO A 49 -7.62 7.50 8.46
CA PRO A 49 -7.71 6.83 9.76
C PRO A 49 -8.89 7.38 10.57
N LYS A 50 -9.27 6.68 11.65
CA LYS A 50 -10.33 7.17 12.55
C LYS A 50 -9.88 8.47 13.24
N PRO A 51 -10.81 9.31 13.70
CA PRO A 51 -10.47 10.53 14.43
C PRO A 51 -9.52 10.24 15.60
N LEU A 52 -8.46 11.03 15.72
CA LEU A 52 -7.50 10.88 16.80
C LEU A 52 -8.14 11.22 18.16
N PRO A 53 -7.72 10.55 19.23
CA PRO A 53 -8.13 10.93 20.58
C PRO A 53 -7.53 12.29 20.97
N ASN A 54 -7.99 12.84 22.10
CA ASN A 54 -7.42 14.03 22.74
C ASN A 54 -7.39 15.31 21.87
N HIS A 55 -8.28 15.41 20.88
CA HIS A 55 -8.34 16.52 19.93
C HIS A 55 -7.01 16.78 19.20
N TRP A 56 -6.31 15.69 18.91
CA TRP A 56 -5.02 15.77 18.23
C TRP A 56 -5.17 16.01 16.73
N LEU A 57 -4.21 16.77 16.20
CA LEU A 57 -4.01 16.99 14.78
C LEU A 57 -2.64 16.52 14.34
N LEU A 58 -2.55 16.13 13.08
CA LEU A 58 -1.29 15.86 12.42
C LEU A 58 -0.68 17.18 11.93
N GLY A 59 0.55 17.47 12.36
CA GLY A 59 1.46 18.32 11.59
C GLY A 59 1.84 17.71 10.23
N SER A 60 2.85 18.26 9.56
CA SER A 60 3.31 17.74 8.27
C SER A 60 3.77 16.29 8.39
N THR A 61 3.06 15.38 7.71
CA THR A 61 3.43 13.98 7.56
C THR A 61 4.68 13.87 6.70
N ILE A 62 5.69 13.17 7.21
CA ILE A 62 7.02 13.05 6.59
C ILE A 62 7.23 11.64 6.04
N GLY A 63 6.77 10.62 6.75
CA GLY A 63 6.95 9.24 6.35
C GLY A 63 5.77 8.38 6.73
N VAL A 64 5.57 7.33 5.93
CA VAL A 64 4.62 6.27 6.18
C VAL A 64 5.31 4.92 5.94
N PHE A 65 5.02 3.94 6.78
CA PHE A 65 5.47 2.56 6.61
C PHE A 65 4.35 1.60 6.97
N VAL A 66 4.30 0.43 6.33
CA VAL A 66 3.36 -0.65 6.66
C VAL A 66 4.18 -1.87 7.06
N ASP A 67 3.96 -2.38 8.26
CA ASP A 67 4.68 -3.55 8.77
C ASP A 67 3.97 -4.87 8.43
N GLU A 68 4.55 -6.00 8.85
CA GLU A 68 4.02 -7.35 8.56
C GLU A 68 2.67 -7.66 9.22
N ARG A 69 2.19 -6.81 10.13
CA ARG A 69 0.90 -6.94 10.82
C ARG A 69 -0.20 -6.10 10.17
N ASP A 70 0.08 -5.52 9.00
CA ASP A 70 -0.75 -4.50 8.35
C ASP A 70 -0.96 -3.26 9.23
N HIS A 71 -0.02 -2.96 10.13
CA HIS A 71 -0.06 -1.71 10.89
C HIS A 71 0.58 -0.59 10.07
N VAL A 72 -0.10 0.55 10.02
CA VAL A 72 0.36 1.76 9.33
C VAL A 72 1.03 2.69 10.33
N TRP A 73 2.31 2.93 10.13
CA TRP A 73 3.14 3.82 10.93
C TRP A 73 3.25 5.17 10.24
N ILE A 74 2.93 6.25 10.95
CA ILE A 74 3.06 7.63 10.48
C ILE A 74 4.10 8.34 11.35
N ILE A 75 5.10 8.95 10.71
CA ILE A 75 5.96 9.95 11.35
C ILE A 75 5.64 11.34 10.80
N HIS A 76 5.38 12.28 11.70
CA HIS A 76 5.00 13.64 11.35
C HIS A 76 5.67 14.66 12.28
N ARG A 77 5.65 15.94 11.88
CA ARG A 77 6.32 17.02 12.63
C ARG A 77 5.50 17.59 13.79
N SER A 78 4.40 16.94 14.19
CA SER A 78 3.58 17.34 15.33
C SER A 78 3.30 18.85 15.33
N SER A 79 3.33 19.44 16.51
CA SER A 79 3.27 20.85 16.82
C SER A 79 4.52 21.65 16.42
N ALA A 80 5.35 21.20 15.49
CA ALA A 80 6.35 22.10 14.88
C ALA A 80 5.80 22.82 13.64
N THR A 81 4.78 22.25 12.99
CA THR A 81 4.28 22.71 11.67
C THR A 81 2.82 23.13 11.67
N LEU A 82 2.13 23.05 12.81
CA LEU A 82 0.77 23.56 12.95
C LEU A 82 0.79 25.08 13.15
N ASN A 83 -0.13 25.80 12.53
CA ASN A 83 -0.35 27.22 12.78
C ASN A 83 -1.04 27.42 14.14
N ASN A 84 -0.97 28.63 14.70
CA ASN A 84 -1.60 28.95 15.99
C ASN A 84 -3.11 28.65 16.03
N ASN A 85 -3.81 28.83 14.91
CA ASN A 85 -5.24 28.50 14.77
C ASN A 85 -5.53 26.99 14.71
N GLU A 86 -4.51 26.14 14.57
CA GLU A 86 -4.61 24.67 14.53
C GLU A 86 -4.18 24.04 15.86
N ARG A 87 -3.59 24.81 16.77
CA ARG A 87 -3.06 24.34 18.07
C ARG A 87 -3.59 25.13 19.26
N GLY A 88 -4.83 25.62 19.17
CA GLY A 88 -5.38 26.58 20.14
C GLY A 88 -5.27 26.16 21.61
N ALA A 89 -5.26 24.85 21.90
CA ALA A 89 -5.11 24.31 23.25
C ALA A 89 -3.66 24.40 23.80
N GLU A 90 -2.66 24.55 22.94
CA GLU A 90 -1.23 24.67 23.31
C GLU A 90 -0.80 26.12 23.59
N LEU A 91 -1.60 27.11 23.21
CA LEU A 91 -1.23 28.52 23.35
C LEU A 91 -1.36 29.00 24.80
N THR A 92 -0.65 30.08 25.14
CA THR A 92 -0.73 30.73 26.46
C THR A 92 -1.08 32.22 26.31
N PRO A 93 -2.32 32.64 26.66
CA PRO A 93 -3.44 31.81 27.09
C PRO A 93 -4.01 30.93 25.96
N PRO A 94 -4.70 29.81 26.28
CA PRO A 94 -5.35 28.99 25.26
C PRO A 94 -6.39 29.79 24.48
N THR A 95 -6.43 29.61 23.16
CA THR A 95 -7.39 30.28 22.27
C THR A 95 -8.49 29.36 21.77
N GLY A 96 -8.48 28.08 22.19
CA GLY A 96 -9.50 27.09 21.87
C GLY A 96 -9.46 25.92 22.84
N GLU A 97 -10.60 25.23 22.97
CA GLU A 97 -10.73 23.98 23.75
C GLU A 97 -10.06 22.79 23.03
N CYS A 98 -9.90 22.95 21.72
CA CYS A 98 -9.06 22.17 20.84
C CYS A 98 -8.01 23.14 20.24
N CYS A 99 -6.95 22.70 19.62
CA CYS A 99 -6.51 21.37 19.30
C CYS A 99 -5.03 21.30 19.72
N ALA A 100 -4.43 20.10 19.69
CA ALA A 100 -3.01 19.93 19.99
C ALA A 100 -2.34 19.05 18.93
N GLY A 101 -1.03 19.13 18.78
CA GLY A 101 -0.31 18.19 17.93
C GLY A 101 -0.29 16.80 18.56
N ALA A 102 -0.56 15.78 17.74
CA ALA A 102 -0.35 14.39 18.17
C ALA A 102 1.15 14.11 18.45
N PRO A 103 1.50 13.08 19.24
CA PRO A 103 2.88 12.60 19.33
C PRO A 103 3.46 12.31 17.93
N PRO A 104 4.75 12.62 17.65
CA PRO A 104 5.33 12.55 16.31
C PRO A 104 5.27 11.18 15.60
N VAL A 105 5.17 10.08 16.33
CA VAL A 105 5.01 8.74 15.76
C VAL A 105 3.65 8.19 16.18
N LEU A 106 2.86 7.77 15.19
CA LEU A 106 1.54 7.16 15.36
C LEU A 106 1.52 5.79 14.67
N GLU A 107 0.96 4.79 15.34
CA GLU A 107 0.73 3.44 14.82
C GLU A 107 -0.77 3.21 14.71
N PHE A 108 -1.24 2.84 13.52
CA PHE A 108 -2.64 2.51 13.26
C PHE A 108 -2.76 1.03 12.86
N ASP A 109 -3.83 0.37 13.28
CA ASP A 109 -4.19 -0.91 12.67
C ASP A 109 -4.81 -0.72 11.27
N ALA A 110 -5.00 -1.82 10.53
CA ALA A 110 -5.57 -1.80 9.18
C ALA A 110 -6.96 -1.13 9.10
N THR A 111 -7.72 -1.10 10.20
CA THR A 111 -9.05 -0.45 10.27
C THR A 111 -8.98 1.02 10.68
N GLY A 112 -7.78 1.55 10.89
CA GLY A 112 -7.52 2.95 11.22
C GLY A 112 -7.69 3.30 12.69
N ASN A 113 -7.72 2.32 13.61
CA ASN A 113 -7.65 2.63 15.05
C ASN A 113 -6.22 3.01 15.41
N LEU A 114 -6.05 4.04 16.25
CA LEU A 114 -4.76 4.34 16.86
C LEU A 114 -4.42 3.26 17.90
N VAL A 115 -3.30 2.56 17.70
CA VAL A 115 -2.82 1.47 18.56
C VAL A 115 -1.71 1.96 19.49
N SER A 116 -0.83 2.82 19.00
CA SER A 116 0.29 3.37 19.77
C SER A 116 0.63 4.78 19.30
N SER A 117 1.23 5.57 20.19
CA SER A 117 1.72 6.91 19.88
C SER A 117 2.88 7.27 20.79
N TRP A 118 3.99 7.77 20.24
CA TRP A 118 5.19 8.11 21.00
C TRP A 118 6.08 9.15 20.29
N GLY A 119 7.18 9.49 20.93
CA GLY A 119 8.22 10.37 20.39
C GLY A 119 8.05 11.83 20.78
N GLY A 120 8.89 12.67 20.18
CA GLY A 120 8.97 14.10 20.50
C GLY A 120 10.06 14.42 21.51
N PRO A 121 10.30 15.72 21.79
CA PRO A 121 11.30 16.15 22.77
C PRO A 121 11.03 15.55 24.16
N GLY A 122 12.09 15.09 24.83
CA GLY A 122 11.99 14.47 26.15
C GLY A 122 13.30 14.57 26.92
N GLU A 123 13.29 14.13 28.17
CA GLU A 123 14.49 14.14 29.01
C GLU A 123 15.47 13.03 28.58
N GLY A 124 16.77 13.34 28.56
CA GLY A 124 17.83 12.37 28.31
C GLY A 124 18.12 12.07 26.83
N TYR A 125 17.47 12.76 25.89
CA TYR A 125 17.78 12.66 24.46
C TYR A 125 17.41 13.94 23.69
N GLU A 126 18.00 14.12 22.51
CA GLU A 126 17.60 15.17 21.57
C GLU A 126 16.68 14.57 20.51
N TRP A 127 15.47 15.14 20.37
CA TRP A 127 14.58 14.77 19.28
C TRP A 127 14.95 15.55 18.02
N PRO A 128 15.07 14.89 16.85
CA PRO A 128 15.41 15.58 15.60
C PRO A 128 14.39 16.66 15.23
N SER A 129 14.90 17.82 14.82
CA SER A 129 14.08 18.94 14.35
C SER A 129 13.42 18.67 13.00
N SER A 130 14.00 17.78 12.19
CA SER A 130 13.48 17.38 10.89
C SER A 130 13.66 15.88 10.67
N ASN A 131 12.65 15.11 11.10
CA ASN A 131 12.47 13.72 10.68
C ASN A 131 12.47 13.62 9.14
N HIS A 132 13.00 12.52 8.59
CA HIS A 132 13.02 12.26 7.14
C HIS A 132 12.18 11.03 6.73
N GLY A 133 11.98 10.07 7.62
CA GLY A 133 11.17 8.88 7.34
C GLY A 133 11.06 7.97 8.56
N ILE A 134 10.32 6.87 8.40
CA ILE A 134 10.16 5.81 9.39
C ILE A 134 10.21 4.47 8.66
N THR A 135 10.81 3.46 9.29
CA THR A 135 10.81 2.07 8.84
C THR A 135 10.74 1.19 10.07
N VAL A 136 10.01 0.08 9.98
CA VAL A 136 10.06 -1.00 10.97
C VAL A 136 10.95 -2.10 10.39
N ASP A 137 11.78 -2.70 11.23
CA ASP A 137 12.62 -3.83 10.86
C ASP A 137 11.79 -5.13 10.70
N TYR A 138 12.43 -6.16 10.13
CA TYR A 138 11.86 -7.47 9.83
C TYR A 138 12.58 -8.57 10.60
#